data_AF-A0A3M0FR81-F1
#
_entry.id   AF-A0A3M0FR81-F1
#
_cell.length_a   1.000
_cell.length_b   1.000
_cell.length_c   1.000
_cell.angle_alpha   90.00
_cell.angle_beta   90.00
_cell.angle_gamma   90.00
#
_symmetry.space_group_name_H-M   'P 1'
#
loop_
_entity.id
_entity.type
_entity.pdbx_description
1 polymer ?
#
loop_
_entity_poly.entity_id
_entity_poly.type
_entity_poly.pdbx_seq_one_letter_code
_entity_poly.pdbx_strand_id
1 'polypeptide(L)'
;MKALFPNAATTDGVTVRVSVSYLPEQSEPERGRWFWAYHIRLENEGTETVQLLTRHWVITDGRGARHSVEGEGVVGEQPVIEPGASFDYVSGCPLATPSGAMQGSYQMVREDGAVFAVEIPRFSLFAPAVLN
;
A
#
# COMPACT_ATOMS: atom_id res chain seq x y z
N MET A 1 -13.89 -0.75 -12.53
CA MET A 1 -12.58 -0.89 -11.84
C MET A 1 -12.29 0.24 -10.84
N LYS A 2 -12.41 1.54 -11.19
CA LYS A 2 -12.22 2.66 -10.22
C LYS A 2 -13.06 2.57 -8.93
N ALA A 3 -14.23 1.93 -8.97
CA ALA A 3 -15.11 1.76 -7.81
C ALA A 3 -14.57 0.82 -6.70
N LEU A 4 -13.54 0.00 -6.98
CA LEU A 4 -13.01 -0.98 -6.03
C LEU A 4 -11.88 -0.43 -5.15
N PHE A 5 -11.26 0.68 -5.54
CA PHE A 5 -10.12 1.26 -4.85
C PHE A 5 -10.41 2.72 -4.48
N PRO A 6 -10.80 2.99 -3.22
CA PRO A 6 -11.18 4.34 -2.79
C PRO A 6 -10.00 5.31 -2.73
N ASN A 7 -8.75 4.82 -2.68
CA ASN A 7 -7.55 5.65 -2.61
C ASN A 7 -6.69 5.41 -3.85
N ALA A 8 -6.13 6.49 -4.42
CA ALA A 8 -5.19 6.41 -5.53
C ALA A 8 -4.24 7.62 -5.55
N ALA A 9 -3.00 7.40 -6.01
CA ALA A 9 -2.07 8.45 -6.41
C ALA A 9 -1.41 8.06 -7.73
N THR A 10 -1.05 9.06 -8.54
CA THR A 10 -0.36 8.87 -9.82
C THR A 10 0.93 9.69 -9.81
N THR A 11 2.05 9.03 -10.13
CA THR A 11 3.36 9.67 -10.24
C THR A 11 4.05 9.16 -11.49
N ASP A 12 4.49 10.06 -12.37
CA ASP A 12 5.23 9.71 -13.60
C ASP A 12 4.57 8.61 -14.46
N GLY A 13 3.24 8.63 -14.57
CA GLY A 13 2.49 7.65 -15.36
C GLY A 13 2.24 6.31 -14.66
N VAL A 14 2.70 6.12 -13.42
CA VAL A 14 2.35 4.95 -12.60
C VAL A 14 1.27 5.33 -11.59
N THR A 15 0.14 4.63 -11.63
CA THR A 15 -0.96 4.82 -10.69
C THR A 15 -0.94 3.70 -9.64
N VAL A 16 -0.86 4.08 -8.36
CA VAL A 16 -0.99 3.18 -7.22
C VAL A 16 -2.41 3.31 -6.67
N ARG A 17 -3.19 2.24 -6.73
CA ARG A 17 -4.54 2.16 -6.17
C ARG A 17 -4.55 1.30 -4.91
N VAL A 18 -5.31 1.72 -3.91
CA VAL A 18 -5.38 1.03 -2.61
C VAL A 18 -6.81 0.85 -2.14
N SER A 19 -7.15 -0.39 -1.77
CA SER A 19 -8.33 -0.73 -1.00
C SER A 19 -7.90 -1.44 0.28
N VAL A 20 -8.70 -1.29 1.34
CA VAL A 20 -8.34 -1.79 2.66
C VAL A 20 -9.57 -2.31 3.39
N SER A 21 -9.38 -3.41 4.10
CA SER A 21 -10.43 -4.09 4.85
C SER A 21 -9.91 -4.47 6.23
N TYR A 22 -10.66 -4.12 7.27
CA TYR A 22 -10.44 -4.66 8.61
C TYR A 22 -10.75 -6.16 8.62
N LEU A 23 -9.94 -6.96 9.31
CA LEU A 23 -10.09 -8.41 9.42
C LEU A 23 -10.44 -8.80 10.87
N PRO A 24 -11.73 -8.92 11.23
CA PRO A 24 -12.17 -9.29 12.58
C PRO A 24 -11.58 -10.62 13.05
N GLU A 25 -11.49 -11.61 12.17
CA GLU A 25 -11.06 -12.97 12.51
C GLU A 25 -9.55 -13.08 12.81
N GLN A 26 -8.76 -12.10 12.37
CA GLN A 26 -7.32 -12.00 12.66
C GLN A 26 -7.02 -10.95 13.74
N SER A 27 -8.05 -10.31 14.27
CA SER A 27 -7.93 -9.27 15.28
C SER A 27 -8.34 -9.78 16.66
N GLU A 28 -7.74 -9.23 17.70
CA GLU A 28 -8.10 -9.48 19.10
C GLU A 28 -8.24 -8.13 19.83
N PRO A 29 -9.37 -7.41 19.63
CA PRO A 29 -9.61 -6.08 20.20
C PRO A 29 -9.39 -5.98 21.70
N GLU A 30 -9.84 -6.99 22.46
CA GLU A 30 -9.68 -7.08 23.93
C GLU A 30 -8.21 -7.15 24.38
N ARG A 31 -7.31 -7.50 23.45
CA ARG A 31 -5.85 -7.56 23.68
C ARG A 31 -5.11 -6.44 22.96
N GLY A 32 -5.84 -5.45 22.45
CA GLY A 32 -5.29 -4.32 21.70
C GLY A 32 -4.61 -4.74 20.40
N ARG A 33 -5.00 -5.85 19.76
CA ARG A 33 -4.45 -6.27 18.46
C ARG A 33 -5.50 -6.10 17.38
N TRP A 34 -5.18 -5.32 16.37
CA TRP A 34 -6.07 -5.02 15.25
C TRP A 34 -5.34 -5.31 13.94
N PHE A 35 -6.04 -5.88 12.97
CA PHE A 35 -5.44 -6.31 11.71
C PHE A 35 -6.26 -5.85 10.51
N TRP A 36 -5.57 -5.32 9.50
CA TRP A 36 -6.15 -4.96 8.20
C TRP A 36 -5.43 -5.69 7.09
N ALA A 37 -6.17 -6.12 6.07
CA ALA A 37 -5.62 -6.46 4.77
C ALA A 37 -5.76 -5.27 3.84
N TYR A 38 -4.72 -4.97 3.08
CA TYR A 38 -4.75 -3.98 2.02
C TYR A 38 -4.42 -4.64 0.68
N HIS A 39 -5.14 -4.22 -0.37
CA HIS A 39 -4.93 -4.63 -1.75
C HIS A 39 -4.38 -3.43 -2.50
N ILE A 40 -3.18 -3.61 -3.07
CA ILE A 40 -2.54 -2.64 -3.96
C ILE A 40 -2.67 -3.12 -5.40
N ARG A 41 -3.01 -2.18 -6.27
CA ARG A 41 -2.89 -2.33 -7.72
C ARG A 41 -1.96 -1.25 -8.26
N LEU A 42 -0.91 -1.67 -8.94
CA LEU A 42 0.02 -0.81 -9.67
C LEU A 42 -0.39 -0.84 -11.14
N GLU A 43 -0.63 0.32 -11.74
CA GLU A 43 -1.00 0.46 -13.15
C GLU A 43 0.06 1.30 -13.84
N ASN A 44 0.71 0.76 -14.87
CA ASN A 44 1.62 1.53 -15.69
C ASN A 44 0.83 2.15 -16.86
N GLU A 45 0.45 3.42 -16.71
CA GLU A 45 -0.22 4.22 -17.74
C GLU A 45 0.81 5.03 -18.56
N GLY A 46 2.11 4.85 -18.29
CA GLY A 46 3.22 5.42 -19.05
C GLY A 46 3.50 4.70 -20.37
N THR A 47 4.55 5.14 -21.06
CA THR A 47 4.96 4.60 -22.37
C THR A 47 6.14 3.65 -22.32
N GLU A 48 6.76 3.49 -21.16
CA GLU A 48 7.96 2.67 -20.95
C GLU A 48 7.71 1.60 -19.89
N THR A 49 8.38 0.46 -20.00
CA THR A 49 8.34 -0.58 -18.97
C THR A 49 9.00 -0.07 -17.69
N VAL A 50 8.42 -0.40 -16.55
CA VAL A 50 8.96 -0.06 -15.22
C VAL A 50 9.11 -1.31 -14.37
N GLN A 51 10.10 -1.33 -13.48
CA GLN A 51 10.27 -2.39 -12.48
C GLN A 51 10.26 -1.81 -11.08
N LEU A 52 9.47 -2.40 -10.18
CA LEU A 52 9.49 -2.07 -8.76
C LEU A 52 10.71 -2.72 -8.09
N LEU A 53 11.55 -1.91 -7.44
CA LEU A 53 12.75 -2.37 -6.75
C LEU A 53 12.56 -2.51 -5.25
N THR A 54 12.08 -1.44 -4.60
CA THR A 54 11.92 -1.38 -3.14
C THR A 54 10.63 -0.66 -2.75
N ARG A 55 10.22 -0.88 -1.50
CA ARG A 55 9.09 -0.19 -0.86
C ARG A 55 9.57 0.52 0.39
N HIS A 56 9.00 1.68 0.66
CA HIS A 56 9.08 2.37 1.93
C HIS A 56 7.67 2.75 2.37
N TRP A 57 7.30 2.31 3.58
CA TRP A 57 6.01 2.59 4.20
C TRP A 57 6.22 3.44 5.44
N VAL A 58 5.34 4.41 5.64
CA VAL A 58 5.14 5.14 6.88
C VAL A 58 3.78 4.77 7.44
N ILE A 59 3.78 4.17 8.62
CA ILE A 59 2.61 3.72 9.35
C ILE A 59 2.44 4.63 10.56
N THR A 60 1.28 5.27 10.69
CA THR A 60 0.92 6.08 11.85
C THR A 60 -0.21 5.39 12.61
N ASP A 61 -0.02 5.08 13.88
CA ASP A 61 -1.05 4.48 14.72
C ASP A 61 -2.09 5.52 15.19
N GLY A 62 -3.15 5.07 15.86
CA GLY A 62 -4.24 5.92 16.35
C GLY A 62 -3.83 6.87 17.48
N ARG A 63 -2.63 6.71 18.05
CA ARG A 63 -2.02 7.59 19.07
C ARG A 63 -1.03 8.58 18.45
N GLY A 64 -0.81 8.52 17.14
CA GLY A 64 0.10 9.38 16.40
C GLY A 64 1.55 8.88 16.36
N ALA A 65 1.84 7.69 16.91
CA ALA A 65 3.17 7.10 16.81
C ALA A 65 3.45 6.69 15.36
N ARG A 66 4.66 6.96 14.87
CA ARG A 66 5.09 6.70 13.49
C ARG A 66 6.13 5.60 13.44
N HIS A 67 5.95 4.69 12.49
CA HIS A 67 6.87 3.59 12.19
C HIS A 67 7.18 3.57 10.70
N SER A 68 8.44 3.35 10.34
CA SER A 68 8.85 3.13 8.95
C SER A 68 9.16 1.66 8.72
N VAL A 69 8.74 1.15 7.57
CA VAL A 69 9.04 -0.21 7.09
C VAL A 69 9.60 -0.11 5.69
N GLU A 70 10.80 -0.64 5.49
CA GLU A 70 11.49 -0.66 4.19
C GLU A 70 11.83 -2.09 3.80
N GLY A 71 11.94 -2.34 2.50
CA GLY A 71 12.42 -3.62 2.00
C GLY A 71 12.39 -3.74 0.49
N GLU A 72 13.04 -4.79 -0.01
CA GLU A 72 13.06 -5.13 -1.42
C GLU A 72 11.71 -5.68 -1.87
N GLY A 73 11.30 -5.25 -3.06
CA GLY A 73 10.10 -5.73 -3.72
C GLY A 73 8.81 -5.49 -2.95
N VAL A 74 7.80 -6.27 -3.31
CA VAL A 74 6.52 -6.43 -2.63
C VAL A 74 6.20 -7.92 -2.60
N VAL A 75 5.74 -8.44 -1.47
CA VAL A 75 5.38 -9.87 -1.30
C VAL A 75 6.43 -10.89 -1.77
N GLY A 76 7.72 -10.50 -1.79
CA GLY A 76 8.82 -11.36 -2.26
C GLY A 76 9.15 -11.22 -3.75
N GLU A 77 8.51 -10.27 -4.45
CA GLU A 77 8.66 -10.06 -5.89
C GLU A 77 9.09 -8.62 -6.22
N GLN A 78 9.82 -8.46 -7.33
CA GLN A 78 10.17 -7.16 -7.94
C GLN A 78 9.50 -7.08 -9.32
N PRO A 79 8.19 -6.80 -9.37
CA PRO A 79 7.41 -6.94 -10.59
C PRO A 79 7.87 -5.95 -11.67
N VAL A 80 7.93 -6.45 -12.90
CA VAL A 80 8.11 -5.67 -14.12
C VAL A 80 6.73 -5.42 -14.70
N ILE A 81 6.41 -4.17 -15.01
CA ILE A 81 5.08 -3.73 -15.45
C ILE A 81 5.23 -3.01 -16.78
N GLU A 82 4.82 -3.68 -17.86
CA GLU A 82 4.81 -3.13 -19.22
C GLU A 82 3.80 -1.97 -19.36
N PRO A 83 3.95 -1.09 -20.36
CA PRO A 83 2.96 -0.06 -20.69
C PRO A 83 1.54 -0.64 -20.85
N GLY A 84 0.58 -0.05 -20.14
CA GLY A 84 -0.82 -0.49 -20.10
C GLY A 84 -1.09 -1.71 -19.21
N ALA A 85 -0.05 -2.34 -18.65
CA ALA A 85 -0.19 -3.48 -17.76
C ALA A 85 -0.41 -3.06 -16.30
N SER A 86 -0.77 -4.05 -15.47
CA SER A 86 -0.97 -3.86 -14.04
C SER A 86 -0.46 -5.04 -13.22
N PHE A 87 -0.02 -4.76 -12.00
CA PHE A 87 0.34 -5.77 -11.00
C PHE A 87 -0.50 -5.57 -9.73
N ASP A 88 -1.00 -6.67 -9.17
CA ASP A 88 -1.87 -6.67 -8.00
C ASP A 88 -1.26 -7.52 -6.88
N TYR A 89 -1.30 -7.03 -5.64
CA TYR A 89 -0.92 -7.82 -4.48
C TYR A 89 -1.73 -7.47 -3.24
N VAL A 90 -1.82 -8.43 -2.30
CA VAL A 90 -2.46 -8.27 -1.00
C VAL A 90 -1.44 -8.50 0.10
N SER A 91 -1.49 -7.68 1.14
CA SER A 91 -0.68 -7.87 2.35
C SER A 91 -1.42 -7.32 3.57
N GLY A 92 -0.78 -7.42 4.74
CA GLY A 92 -1.41 -7.12 6.03
C GLY A 92 -0.70 -6.02 6.82
N CYS A 93 -1.44 -5.32 7.66
CA CYS A 93 -0.92 -4.35 8.61
C CYS A 93 -1.52 -4.61 10.01
N PRO A 94 -0.74 -5.11 10.97
CA PRO A 94 -1.14 -5.15 12.37
C PRO A 94 -0.94 -3.77 13.02
N LEU A 95 -1.89 -3.34 13.87
CA LEU A 95 -1.73 -2.19 14.76
C LEU A 95 -2.15 -2.52 16.20
N ALA A 96 -1.59 -1.74 17.13
CA ALA A 96 -1.96 -1.77 18.55
C ALA A 96 -3.19 -0.87 18.89
N THR A 97 -3.79 -0.26 17.88
CA THR A 97 -4.87 0.73 18.00
C THR A 97 -5.99 0.41 16.99
N PRO A 98 -7.26 0.75 17.31
CA PRO A 98 -8.39 0.51 16.40
C PRO A 98 -8.41 1.43 15.16
N SER A 99 -7.47 2.37 15.09
CA SER A 99 -7.31 3.31 14.00
C SER A 99 -5.84 3.54 13.67
N GLY A 100 -5.58 4.05 12.47
CA GLY A 100 -4.27 4.47 12.00
C GLY A 100 -4.32 4.94 10.56
N ALA A 101 -3.16 5.08 9.94
CA ALA A 101 -3.03 5.39 8.52
C ALA A 101 -1.70 4.88 7.98
N MET A 102 -1.67 4.59 6.68
CA MET A 102 -0.47 4.23 5.94
C MET A 102 -0.29 5.16 4.75
N GLN A 103 0.96 5.40 4.39
CA GLN A 103 1.39 6.09 3.17
C GLN A 103 2.82 5.66 2.86
N GLY A 104 3.34 5.98 1.69
CA GLY A 104 4.70 5.57 1.37
C GLY A 104 5.12 5.88 -0.05
N SER A 105 6.14 5.15 -0.50
CA SER A 105 6.64 5.23 -1.86
C SER A 105 7.25 3.90 -2.29
N TYR A 106 7.16 3.62 -3.60
CA TYR A 106 7.99 2.61 -4.24
C TYR A 106 9.17 3.30 -4.92
N GLN A 107 10.34 2.64 -4.90
CA GLN A 107 11.41 2.99 -5.81
C GLN A 107 11.29 2.10 -7.05
N MET A 108 11.22 2.72 -8.21
CA MET A 108 11.10 2.05 -9.50
C MET A 108 12.26 2.41 -10.41
N VAL A 109 12.50 1.57 -11.42
CA VAL A 109 13.48 1.81 -12.48
C VAL A 109 12.82 1.65 -13.85
N ARG A 110 13.19 2.51 -14.80
CA ARG A 110 12.78 2.44 -16.21
C ARG A 110 13.75 1.59 -17.03
N GLU A 111 13.41 1.28 -18.27
CA GLU A 111 14.29 0.52 -19.17
C GLU A 111 15.65 1.18 -19.42
N ASP A 112 15.71 2.51 -19.39
CA ASP A 112 16.95 3.29 -19.54
C ASP A 112 17.84 3.30 -18.27
N GLY A 113 17.37 2.65 -17.19
CA GLY A 113 18.05 2.61 -15.90
C GLY A 113 17.76 3.80 -14.99
N ALA A 114 16.93 4.76 -15.40
CA ALA A 114 16.54 5.89 -14.56
C ALA A 114 15.69 5.42 -13.39
N VAL A 115 16.09 5.81 -12.18
CA VAL A 115 15.38 5.50 -10.94
C VAL A 115 14.49 6.67 -10.55
N PHE A 116 13.25 6.36 -10.14
CA PHE A 116 12.28 7.35 -9.68
C PHE A 116 11.41 6.79 -8.56
N ALA A 117 10.81 7.70 -7.77
CA ALA A 117 9.92 7.33 -6.69
C ALA A 117 8.46 7.46 -7.15
N VAL A 118 7.64 6.46 -6.84
CA VAL A 118 6.19 6.46 -7.08
C VAL A 118 5.47 6.56 -5.75
N GLU A 119 4.58 7.55 -5.61
CA GLU A 119 3.85 7.78 -4.36
C GLU A 119 2.79 6.69 -4.12
N ILE A 120 2.70 6.24 -2.87
CA ILE A 120 1.56 5.47 -2.38
C ILE A 120 0.64 6.44 -1.64
N PRO A 121 -0.63 6.58 -2.04
CA PRO A 121 -1.53 7.54 -1.42
C PRO A 121 -1.68 7.27 0.07
N ARG A 122 -1.89 8.31 0.86
CA ARG A 122 -2.29 8.14 2.25
C ARG A 122 -3.69 7.54 2.33
N PHE A 123 -3.84 6.45 3.08
CA PHE A 123 -5.15 5.84 3.36
C PHE A 123 -5.31 5.53 4.84
N SER A 124 -6.56 5.59 5.30
CA SER A 124 -6.91 5.39 6.70
C SER A 124 -7.21 3.93 7.01
N LEU A 125 -6.80 3.50 8.20
CA LEU A 125 -7.14 2.21 8.79
C LEU A 125 -8.15 2.50 9.90
N PHE A 126 -9.40 2.08 9.73
CA PHE A 126 -10.42 2.21 10.77
C PHE A 126 -11.09 0.86 10.98
N ALA A 127 -11.16 0.42 12.23
CA ALA A 127 -12.06 -0.65 12.60
C ALA A 127 -13.50 -0.10 12.66
N PRO A 128 -14.52 -0.92 12.37
CA PRO A 128 -15.91 -0.55 12.60
C PRO A 128 -16.09 -0.09 14.04
N ALA A 129 -16.98 0.89 14.27
CA ALA A 129 -17.35 1.29 15.62
C ALA A 129 -17.87 0.06 16.37
N VAL A 130 -17.13 -0.37 17.40
CA VAL A 130 -17.63 -1.37 18.34
C VAL A 130 -18.65 -0.64 19.19
N LEU A 131 -19.93 -0.72 18.83
CA LEU A 131 -21.02 -0.38 19.73
C LEU A 131 -21.02 -1.46 20.81
N ASN A 132 -20.46 -1.14 21.97
CA ASN A 132 -20.66 -1.92 23.19
C ASN A 132 -22.10 -1.79 23.66
#